data_AF-A0AB73K5H8-F1
#
_entry.id   AF-A0AB73K5H8-F1
#
_cell.length_a   1.000
_cell.length_b   1.000
_cell.length_c   1.000
_cell.angle_alpha   90.00
_cell.angle_beta   90.00
_cell.angle_gamma   90.00
#
_symmetry.space_group_name_H-M   'P 1'
#
loop_
_entity.id
_entity.type
_entity.pdbx_description
1 polymer ?
#
loop_
_entity_poly.entity_id
_entity_poly.type
_entity_poly.pdbx_seq_one_letter_code
_entity_poly.pdbx_strand_id
1 'polypeptide(L)'
;MENKEEIKIRKKRENPESRLQRACIKWFKLQYPKETIFAIPNGGKRGKIEAAIMKGEGVMAGVSDLFLMRGKEGYHGLFIEMKAKNGKLRENQRVFIEDAERKDYKVEVCYSLEEFIEKVNNYLNKK
;
A
#
# COMPACT_ATOMS: atom_id res chain seq x y z
N MET A 1 6.96 -50.13 18.97
CA MET A 1 6.31 -48.83 19.23
C MET A 1 6.96 -47.81 18.30
N GLU A 2 6.34 -47.54 17.16
CA GLU A 2 6.84 -46.56 16.18
C GLU A 2 6.57 -45.14 16.67
N ASN A 3 7.63 -44.33 16.72
CA ASN A 3 7.56 -42.92 17.07
C ASN A 3 7.25 -42.13 15.80
N LYS A 4 6.00 -41.67 15.64
CA LYS A 4 5.61 -40.78 14.53
C LYS A 4 6.01 -39.35 14.90
N GLU A 5 7.08 -38.84 14.30
CA GLU A 5 7.39 -37.42 14.34
C GLU A 5 6.31 -36.64 13.57
N GLU A 6 5.50 -35.87 14.29
CA GLU A 6 4.55 -34.94 13.69
C GLU A 6 5.28 -33.82 12.94
N ILE A 7 5.12 -33.81 11.61
CA ILE A 7 5.60 -32.73 10.76
C ILE A 7 4.83 -31.44 11.10
N LYS A 8 5.46 -30.55 11.88
CA LYS A 8 4.93 -29.20 12.15
C LYS A 8 4.96 -28.35 10.88
N ILE A 9 3.86 -28.34 10.13
CA ILE A 9 3.67 -27.43 9.00
C ILE A 9 3.66 -25.98 9.53
N ARG A 10 4.75 -25.25 9.26
CA ARG A 10 4.85 -23.80 9.58
C ARG A 10 3.79 -23.05 8.77
N LYS A 11 2.69 -22.63 9.41
CA LYS A 11 1.73 -21.67 8.82
C LYS A 11 2.48 -20.39 8.43
N LYS A 12 2.56 -20.11 7.13
CA LYS A 12 3.13 -18.87 6.59
C LYS A 12 2.31 -17.70 7.15
N ARG A 13 2.87 -16.90 8.05
CA ARG A 13 2.23 -15.69 8.58
C ARG A 13 1.97 -14.74 7.42
N GLU A 14 0.72 -14.61 7.01
CA GLU A 14 0.30 -13.65 6.00
C GLU A 14 0.33 -12.25 6.62
N ASN A 15 0.97 -11.29 5.93
CA ASN A 15 0.98 -9.90 6.38
C ASN A 15 -0.45 -9.33 6.26
N PRO A 16 -1.10 -8.89 7.36
CA PRO A 16 -2.43 -8.30 7.33
C PRO A 16 -2.57 -7.13 6.36
N GLU A 17 -1.54 -6.28 6.23
CA GLU A 17 -1.53 -5.16 5.28
C GLU A 17 -1.56 -5.65 3.83
N SER A 18 -0.77 -6.69 3.50
CA SER A 18 -0.82 -7.32 2.17
C SER A 18 -2.18 -7.92 1.87
N ARG A 19 -2.84 -8.54 2.85
CA ARG A 19 -4.19 -9.10 2.65
C ARG A 19 -5.21 -7.99 2.41
N LEU A 20 -5.14 -6.90 3.18
CA LEU A 20 -5.98 -5.72 3.01
C LEU A 20 -5.77 -5.10 1.62
N GLN A 21 -4.53 -4.83 1.23
CA GLN A 21 -4.21 -4.25 -0.07
C GLN A 21 -4.75 -5.08 -1.24
N ARG A 22 -4.67 -6.42 -1.16
CA ARG A 22 -5.25 -7.31 -2.19
C ARG A 22 -6.77 -7.18 -2.27
N ALA A 23 -7.45 -7.10 -1.13
CA ALA A 23 -8.90 -6.90 -1.10
C ALA A 23 -9.28 -5.54 -1.71
N CYS A 24 -8.56 -4.48 -1.35
CA CYS A 24 -8.75 -3.13 -1.89
C CYS A 24 -8.54 -3.09 -3.41
N ILE A 25 -7.45 -3.67 -3.92
CA ILE A 25 -7.18 -3.73 -5.36
C ILE A 25 -8.23 -4.56 -6.10
N LYS A 26 -8.67 -5.69 -5.54
CA LYS A 26 -9.73 -6.51 -6.15
C LYS A 26 -11.02 -5.71 -6.29
N TRP A 27 -11.45 -5.06 -5.21
CA TRP A 27 -12.65 -4.21 -5.25
C TRP A 27 -12.47 -3.04 -6.23
N PHE A 28 -11.34 -2.34 -6.19
CA PHE A 28 -11.08 -1.18 -7.04
C PHE A 28 -11.20 -1.55 -8.52
N LYS A 29 -10.55 -2.64 -8.96
CA LYS A 29 -10.58 -3.08 -10.36
C LYS A 29 -11.97 -3.47 -10.85
N LEU A 30 -12.85 -3.91 -9.94
CA LEU A 30 -14.25 -4.22 -10.26
C LEU A 30 -15.10 -2.94 -10.37
N GLN A 31 -14.90 -1.97 -9.49
CA GLN A 31 -15.72 -0.75 -9.47
C GLN A 31 -15.27 0.30 -10.48
N TYR A 32 -13.96 0.44 -10.68
CA TYR A 32 -13.34 1.47 -11.50
C TYR A 32 -12.45 0.86 -12.59
N PRO A 33 -12.99 0.06 -13.52
CA PRO A 33 -12.19 -0.68 -14.51
C PRO A 33 -11.44 0.22 -15.50
N LYS A 34 -11.83 1.50 -15.61
CA LYS A 34 -11.18 2.49 -16.49
C LYS A 34 -10.11 3.32 -15.78
N GLU A 35 -10.06 3.28 -14.45
CA GLU A 35 -9.08 4.03 -13.66
C GLU A 35 -7.82 3.19 -13.45
N THR A 36 -6.67 3.86 -13.27
CA THR A 36 -5.38 3.20 -13.11
C THR A 36 -4.88 3.34 -11.68
N ILE A 37 -4.79 2.22 -10.97
CA ILE A 37 -4.14 2.11 -9.66
C ILE A 37 -3.05 1.03 -9.72
N PHE A 38 -1.89 1.30 -9.12
CA PHE A 38 -0.80 0.33 -9.04
C PHE A 38 -0.09 0.38 -7.70
N ALA A 39 0.55 -0.74 -7.34
CA ALA A 39 1.33 -0.85 -6.13
C ALA A 39 2.75 -0.34 -6.32
N ILE A 40 3.30 0.29 -5.28
CA ILE A 40 4.69 0.73 -5.20
C ILE A 40 5.40 -0.16 -4.17
N PRO A 41 6.05 -1.26 -4.58
CA PRO A 41 6.55 -2.28 -3.66
C PRO A 41 7.91 -1.90 -3.04
N ASN A 42 8.02 -0.70 -2.47
CA ASN A 42 9.29 -0.20 -1.92
C ASN A 42 9.63 -0.82 -0.55
N GLY A 43 8.64 -1.34 0.18
CA GLY A 43 8.81 -1.97 1.50
C GLY A 43 9.13 -3.47 1.49
N GLY A 44 9.28 -4.09 0.32
CA GLY A 44 9.49 -5.54 0.19
C GLY A 44 10.80 -6.05 0.80
N LYS A 45 10.77 -7.22 1.44
CA LYS A 45 12.00 -7.93 1.84
C LYS A 45 12.74 -8.40 0.59
N ARG A 46 14.03 -8.10 0.53
CA ARG A 46 14.91 -8.39 -0.61
C ARG A 46 16.29 -8.83 -0.13
N GLY A 47 17.05 -9.46 -1.01
CA GLY A 47 18.46 -9.77 -0.76
C GLY A 47 19.30 -8.50 -0.63
N LYS A 48 20.47 -8.57 0.02
CA LYS A 48 21.35 -7.40 0.20
C LYS A 48 21.76 -6.75 -1.12
N ILE A 49 22.10 -7.57 -2.12
CA ILE A 49 22.54 -7.10 -3.45
C ILE A 49 21.40 -6.39 -4.16
N GLU A 50 20.22 -7.02 -4.24
CA GLU A 50 19.03 -6.44 -4.85
C GLU A 50 18.62 -5.13 -4.16
N ALA A 51 18.67 -5.08 -2.83
CA ALA A 51 18.38 -3.86 -2.08
C ALA A 51 19.38 -2.73 -2.38
N ALA A 52 20.65 -3.03 -2.63
CA ALA A 52 21.65 -2.04 -3.02
C ALA A 52 21.42 -1.51 -4.44
N ILE A 53 21.16 -2.42 -5.39
CA ILE A 53 20.84 -2.07 -6.78
C ILE A 53 19.61 -1.15 -6.80
N MET A 54 18.51 -1.55 -6.17
CA MET A 54 17.27 -0.80 -6.17
C MET A 54 17.39 0.58 -5.50
N LYS A 55 18.22 0.69 -4.45
CA LYS A 55 18.54 2.02 -3.88
C LYS A 55 19.26 2.90 -4.90
N GLY A 56 20.19 2.33 -5.67
CA GLY A 56 20.85 3.02 -6.79
C GLY A 56 19.89 3.39 -7.92
N GLU A 57 18.84 2.59 -8.14
CA GLU A 57 17.77 2.85 -9.11
C GLU A 57 16.71 3.85 -8.59
N GLY A 58 16.85 4.36 -7.37
CA GLY A 58 15.98 5.39 -6.81
C GLY A 58 14.80 4.88 -5.96
N VAL A 59 14.82 3.63 -5.49
CA VAL A 59 13.83 3.17 -4.50
C VAL A 59 13.94 4.01 -3.23
N MET A 60 12.85 4.72 -2.94
CA MET A 60 12.70 5.53 -1.74
C MET A 60 11.89 4.77 -0.70
N ALA A 61 12.48 4.58 0.49
CA ALA A 61 11.82 3.92 1.61
C ALA A 61 10.75 4.82 2.22
N GLY A 62 9.54 4.29 2.41
CA GLY A 62 8.44 5.03 3.04
C GLY A 62 7.42 5.62 2.07
N VAL A 63 7.65 5.47 0.76
CA VAL A 63 6.62 5.74 -0.26
C VAL A 63 5.37 4.90 0.03
N SER A 64 4.20 5.53 -0.09
CA SER A 64 2.91 4.86 0.13
C SER A 64 2.70 3.65 -0.77
N ASP A 65 1.94 2.68 -0.27
CA ASP A 65 1.80 1.36 -0.90
C ASP A 65 1.16 1.39 -2.29
N LEU A 66 0.21 2.29 -2.54
CA LEU A 66 -0.51 2.41 -3.80
C LEU A 66 -0.50 3.85 -4.33
N PHE A 67 -0.59 3.98 -5.66
CA PHE A 67 -0.85 5.24 -6.33
C PHE A 67 -1.99 5.09 -7.34
N LEU A 68 -3.00 5.95 -7.22
CA LEU A 68 -4.10 6.13 -8.16
C LEU A 68 -3.77 7.31 -9.08
N MET A 69 -3.53 7.00 -10.35
CA MET A 69 -3.09 7.93 -11.39
C MET A 69 -4.28 8.71 -11.96
N ARG A 70 -4.92 9.53 -11.12
CA ARG A 70 -6.06 10.36 -11.49
C ARG A 70 -5.97 11.70 -10.80
N GLY A 71 -5.76 12.78 -11.55
CA GLY A 71 -5.83 14.14 -11.00
C GLY A 71 -7.29 14.56 -10.71
N LYS A 72 -7.53 15.23 -9.58
CA LYS A 72 -8.86 15.66 -9.12
C LYS A 72 -8.75 16.73 -8.02
N GLU A 73 -9.65 17.70 -8.01
CA GLU A 73 -9.75 18.74 -6.96
C GLU A 73 -8.42 19.49 -6.67
N GLY A 74 -7.66 19.80 -7.72
CA GLY A 74 -6.35 20.46 -7.57
C GLY A 74 -5.19 19.50 -7.25
N TYR A 75 -5.48 18.22 -6.97
CA TYR A 75 -4.44 17.22 -6.76
C TYR A 75 -4.01 16.53 -8.07
N HIS A 76 -2.74 16.17 -8.16
CA HIS A 76 -2.15 15.47 -9.30
C HIS A 76 -2.36 13.94 -9.28
N GLY A 77 -2.81 13.40 -8.15
CA GLY A 77 -3.04 11.98 -7.93
C GLY A 77 -3.28 11.66 -6.47
N LEU A 78 -3.63 10.40 -6.19
CA LEU A 78 -3.90 9.92 -4.84
C LEU A 78 -2.92 8.81 -4.46
N PHE A 79 -2.09 9.07 -3.44
CA PHE A 79 -1.33 8.05 -2.74
C PHE A 79 -2.19 7.40 -1.65
N ILE A 80 -2.04 6.09 -1.47
CA ILE A 80 -2.77 5.35 -0.44
C ILE A 80 -1.79 4.47 0.34
N GLU A 81 -1.71 4.71 1.65
CA GLU A 81 -0.91 3.95 2.60
C GLU A 81 -1.80 2.96 3.34
N MET A 82 -1.42 1.68 3.37
CA MET A 82 -2.17 0.63 4.05
C MET A 82 -1.62 0.40 5.45
N LYS A 83 -2.52 0.23 6.42
CA LYS A 83 -2.15 -0.12 7.79
C LYS A 83 -2.99 -1.26 8.32
N ALA A 84 -2.34 -2.11 9.11
CA ALA A 84 -3.08 -3.01 10.00
C ALA A 84 -3.84 -2.17 11.05
N LYS A 85 -4.93 -2.72 11.61
CA LYS A 85 -5.80 -2.04 12.60
C LYS A 85 -5.06 -1.28 13.72
N ASN A 86 -3.93 -1.81 14.20
CA ASN A 86 -3.10 -1.19 15.25
C ASN A 86 -1.73 -0.71 14.73
N GLY A 87 -1.56 -0.65 13.42
CA GLY A 87 -0.35 -0.19 12.75
C GLY A 87 -0.17 1.31 12.93
N LYS A 88 1.08 1.76 13.07
CA LYS A 88 1.42 3.19 13.12
C LYS A 88 2.23 3.55 11.89
N LEU A 89 2.08 4.79 11.43
CA LEU A 89 2.99 5.37 10.45
C LEU A 89 4.41 5.35 11.03
N ARG A 90 5.35 4.87 10.23
CA ARG A 90 6.78 5.01 10.50
C ARG A 90 7.21 6.41 10.13
N GLU A 91 8.33 6.84 10.70
CA GLU A 91 8.80 8.21 10.50
C GLU A 91 9.06 8.55 9.02
N ASN A 92 9.74 7.67 8.29
CA ASN A 92 9.97 7.85 6.87
C ASN A 92 8.69 7.87 6.02
N GLN A 93 7.60 7.25 6.50
CA GLN A 93 6.30 7.32 5.83
C GLN A 93 5.64 8.67 6.07
N ARG A 94 5.75 9.25 7.27
CA ARG A 94 5.28 10.61 7.54
C ARG A 94 5.99 11.63 6.68
N VAL A 95 7.33 11.55 6.61
CA VAL A 95 8.14 12.43 5.76
C VAL A 95 7.69 12.36 4.30
N PHE A 96 7.43 11.16 3.77
CA PHE A 96 6.91 11.01 2.41
C PHE A 96 5.52 11.64 2.24
N ILE A 97 4.60 11.40 3.18
CA ILE A 97 3.24 11.96 3.14
C ILE A 97 3.30 13.48 3.11
N GLU A 98 4.06 14.10 4.03
CA GLU A 98 4.22 15.55 4.10
C GLU A 98 4.83 16.12 2.81
N ASP A 99 5.83 15.42 2.24
CA ASP A 99 6.48 15.83 1.00
C ASP A 99 5.55 15.73 -0.24
N ALA A 100 4.67 14.73 -0.26
CA ALA A 100 3.66 14.54 -1.31
C ALA A 100 2.54 15.59 -1.20
N GLU A 101 2.02 15.83 0.01
CA GLU A 101 1.00 16.85 0.27
C GLU A 101 1.48 18.25 -0.09
N ARG A 102 2.75 18.56 0.20
CA ARG A 102 3.40 19.82 -0.23
C ARG A 102 3.53 20.00 -1.75
N LYS A 103 3.37 18.92 -2.52
CA LYS A 103 3.44 18.91 -4.00
C LYS A 103 2.07 18.70 -4.64
N ASP A 104 1.00 19.03 -3.92
CA ASP A 104 -0.37 18.91 -4.41
C ASP A 104 -0.73 17.47 -4.82
N TYR A 105 -0.24 16.47 -4.07
CA TYR A 105 -0.77 15.12 -4.11
C TYR A 105 -1.65 14.87 -2.90
N LYS A 106 -2.78 14.18 -3.11
CA LYS A 106 -3.60 13.72 -1.99
C LYS A 106 -2.97 12.45 -1.42
N VAL A 107 -2.93 12.31 -0.11
CA VAL A 107 -2.52 11.07 0.55
C VAL A 107 -3.57 10.62 1.53
N GLU A 108 -3.86 9.32 1.54
CA GLU A 108 -4.86 8.71 2.40
C GLU A 108 -4.32 7.46 3.08
N VAL A 109 -4.44 7.39 4.41
CA VAL A 109 -4.08 6.19 5.18
C VAL A 109 -5.32 5.34 5.42
N CYS A 110 -5.28 4.06 5.07
CA CYS A 110 -6.42 3.15 5.16
C CYS A 110 -6.12 1.99 6.12
N TYR A 111 -6.99 1.78 7.10
CA TYR A 111 -6.90 0.72 8.10
C TYR A 111 -7.85 -0.45 7.85
N SER A 112 -8.78 -0.29 6.90
CA SER A 112 -9.80 -1.26 6.53
C SER A 112 -10.19 -1.15 5.05
N LEU A 113 -10.95 -2.13 4.56
CA LEU A 113 -11.48 -2.10 3.20
C LEU A 113 -12.54 -1.00 3.08
N GLU A 114 -13.34 -0.81 4.12
CA GLU A 114 -14.41 0.18 4.18
C GLU A 114 -13.85 1.60 4.08
N GLU A 115 -12.77 1.90 4.81
CA GLU A 115 -12.09 3.20 4.72
C GLU A 115 -11.49 3.42 3.33
N PHE A 116 -10.89 2.40 2.73
CA PHE A 116 -10.36 2.48 1.36
C PHE A 116 -11.46 2.83 0.37
N ILE A 117 -12.60 2.13 0.45
CA ILE A 117 -13.77 2.35 -0.41
C ILE A 117 -14.27 3.78 -0.26
N GLU A 118 -14.48 4.23 0.98
CA GLU A 118 -14.96 5.57 1.27
C GLU A 118 -14.03 6.64 0.68
N LYS A 119 -12.73 6.55 0.96
CA LYS A 119 -11.72 7.54 0.55
C LYS A 119 -11.55 7.59 -0.96
N VAL A 120 -11.49 6.43 -1.62
CA VAL A 120 -11.41 6.35 -3.09
C VAL A 120 -12.68 6.89 -3.74
N ASN A 121 -13.86 6.52 -3.23
CA ASN A 121 -15.13 7.04 -3.76
C ASN A 121 -15.23 8.55 -3.58
N ASN A 122 -14.84 9.07 -2.42
CA ASN A 122 -14.80 10.51 -2.15
C ASN A 122 -13.85 11.21 -3.13
N TYR A 123 -12.65 10.67 -3.34
CA TYR A 123 -11.70 11.25 -4.28
C TYR A 123 -12.20 11.22 -5.72
N LEU A 124 -12.78 10.10 -6.18
CA LEU A 124 -13.20 9.94 -7.57
C LEU A 124 -14.54 10.58 -7.92
N ASN A 125 -15.46 10.74 -6.95
CA ASN A 125 -16.85 11.14 -7.23
C ASN A 125 -17.24 12.54 -6.74
N LYS A 126 -16.43 13.21 -5.90
CA LYS A 126 -16.71 14.61 -5.56
C LYS A 126 -16.70 15.50 -6.81
N LYS A 127 -17.55 16.52 -6.82
CA LYS A 127 -17.72 17.42 -7.97
C LYS A 127 -16.78 18.61 -7.88
#